data_AF-A0A2H0TQ74-F1
#
_entry.id   AF-A0A2H0TQ74-F1
#
_cell.length_a   1.000
_cell.length_b   1.000
_cell.length_c   1.000
_cell.angle_alpha   90.00
_cell.angle_beta   90.00
_cell.angle_gamma   90.00
#
_symmetry.space_group_name_H-M   'P 1'
#
loop_
_entity.id
_entity.type
_entity.pdbx_description
1 polymer ?
#
loop_
_entity_poly.entity_id
_entity_poly.type
_entity_poly.pdbx_seq_one_letter_code
_entity_poly.pdbx_strand_id
1 'polypeptide(L)'
;MTIDSNGRLGIGDSTPLALLTVGSNDLFQVNSSGIIAAAAGITSSGTITLSSLSAMDANDVYVCIDPTSNVLTTGATCTASSERYKTNVKNITKNGLDSVMKLRPVNFDWIYNGKPGMGFIAEEVEKINPLLVTYDNEGKVSGLHYDWFSTILTKAIQEQQTQISVVSTNQKIIADDISKLDLKTNVDINTLAELQTSIDKQFLKISNTENALSKNLKNTEEQLNKNVLTLADLEERVAILEKENSSNNSSLLSAEEDNLGLEEKLQLQIDIIKTVLGIDVNNIKILGTISANQIALGSNEISAGNFSGDWDFNGGNLLGIGTFTAEETETGKLVIKISDKKEATIGSGKILVETKSVVIESKVVKDTSRIFITPKTVVSDPLAVTKIEEGKSFTVGIKNRDKDEDGKEIEEEIEFNWWIVEEK
;
A
#
# COMPACT_ATOMS: atom_id res chain seq x y z
N MET A 1 -39.24 5.54 3.13
CA MET A 1 -39.64 6.95 2.94
C MET A 1 -40.22 7.43 4.25
N THR A 2 -39.81 8.60 4.71
CA THR A 2 -40.16 9.18 6.01
C THR A 2 -40.62 10.61 5.79
N ILE A 3 -41.67 11.05 6.48
CA ILE A 3 -42.02 12.47 6.58
C ILE A 3 -41.98 12.82 8.06
N ASP A 4 -41.17 13.80 8.44
CA ASP A 4 -41.05 14.21 9.84
C ASP A 4 -42.15 15.20 10.26
N SER A 5 -42.16 15.59 11.54
CA SER A 5 -43.14 16.55 12.08
C SER A 5 -43.04 17.96 11.49
N ASN A 6 -41.93 18.27 10.80
CA ASN A 6 -41.70 19.54 10.13
C ASN A 6 -42.06 19.48 8.64
N GLY A 7 -42.62 18.36 8.16
CA GLY A 7 -43.02 18.18 6.76
C GLY A 7 -41.85 17.91 5.81
N ARG A 8 -40.68 17.52 6.32
CA ARG A 8 -39.50 17.18 5.51
C ARG A 8 -39.57 15.75 5.02
N LEU A 9 -39.32 15.55 3.73
CA LEU A 9 -39.37 14.25 3.08
C LEU A 9 -37.99 13.59 3.04
N GLY A 10 -37.84 12.44 3.70
CA GLY A 10 -36.67 11.56 3.64
C GLY A 10 -36.90 10.33 2.76
N ILE A 11 -36.01 10.06 1.80
CA ILE A 11 -35.99 8.83 0.99
C ILE A 11 -34.70 8.07 1.28
N GLY A 12 -34.80 6.92 1.95
CA GLY A 12 -33.63 6.19 2.44
C GLY A 12 -32.96 6.86 3.66
N ASP A 13 -33.63 7.85 4.27
CA ASP A 13 -33.20 8.55 5.47
C ASP A 13 -34.37 8.66 6.47
N SER A 14 -34.10 8.45 7.76
CA SER A 14 -35.09 8.51 8.85
C SER A 14 -35.11 9.85 9.60
N THR A 15 -34.13 10.71 9.35
CA THR A 15 -33.87 11.96 10.07
C THR A 15 -33.61 13.11 9.08
N PRO A 16 -34.54 13.39 8.14
CA PRO A 16 -34.30 14.33 7.05
C PRO A 16 -33.96 15.74 7.57
N LEU A 17 -32.85 16.34 7.11
CA LEU A 17 -32.44 17.69 7.50
C LEU A 17 -33.00 18.82 6.61
N ALA A 18 -33.35 18.54 5.36
CA ALA A 18 -33.90 19.52 4.40
C ALA A 18 -35.30 19.15 3.89
N LEU A 19 -35.97 20.04 3.15
CA LEU A 19 -37.35 19.82 2.64
C LEU A 19 -37.45 18.49 1.86
N LEU A 20 -36.44 18.18 1.06
CA LEU A 20 -36.20 16.86 0.49
C LEU A 20 -34.79 16.39 0.88
N THR A 21 -34.70 15.19 1.43
CA THR A 21 -33.46 14.51 1.81
C THR A 21 -33.44 13.12 1.18
N VAL A 22 -32.33 12.73 0.55
CA VAL A 22 -32.17 11.41 -0.08
C VAL A 22 -30.83 10.77 0.33
N GLY A 23 -30.87 9.48 0.67
CA GLY A 23 -29.72 8.68 1.06
C GLY A 23 -29.36 8.81 2.55
N SER A 24 -28.69 7.80 3.10
CA SER A 24 -28.31 7.75 4.53
C SER A 24 -27.32 8.86 4.88
N ASN A 25 -27.51 9.55 6.02
CA ASN A 25 -26.69 10.69 6.47
C ASN A 25 -26.93 11.95 5.63
N ASP A 26 -28.16 12.15 5.14
CA ASP A 26 -28.55 13.36 4.42
C ASP A 26 -27.64 13.71 3.22
N LEU A 27 -27.21 12.71 2.45
CA LEU A 27 -26.20 12.87 1.38
C LEU A 27 -26.66 13.78 0.23
N PHE A 28 -27.96 13.88 0.01
CA PHE A 28 -28.55 14.82 -0.93
C PHE A 28 -29.69 15.59 -0.24
N GLN A 29 -29.57 16.92 -0.22
CA GLN A 29 -30.51 17.81 0.46
C GLN A 29 -30.96 18.93 -0.47
N VAL A 30 -32.27 19.15 -0.57
CA VAL A 30 -32.87 20.30 -1.25
C VAL A 30 -33.65 21.12 -0.23
N ASN A 31 -33.30 22.40 -0.11
CA ASN A 31 -33.94 23.30 0.84
C ASN A 31 -35.32 23.76 0.34
N SER A 32 -36.03 24.53 1.17
CA SER A 32 -37.38 25.02 0.86
C SER A 32 -37.47 25.96 -0.35
N SER A 33 -36.34 26.53 -0.79
CA SER A 33 -36.25 27.36 -2.00
C SER A 33 -35.90 26.57 -3.25
N GLY A 34 -35.75 25.24 -3.16
CA GLY A 34 -35.38 24.38 -4.29
C GLY A 34 -33.88 24.33 -4.59
N ILE A 35 -33.02 24.90 -3.73
CA ILE A 35 -31.56 24.87 -3.89
C ILE A 35 -31.01 23.59 -3.27
N ILE A 36 -30.07 22.95 -3.97
CA ILE A 36 -29.30 21.82 -3.43
C ILE A 36 -28.37 22.35 -2.32
N ALA A 37 -28.70 22.03 -1.07
CA ALA A 37 -27.95 22.46 0.12
C ALA A 37 -26.78 21.54 0.45
N ALA A 38 -26.88 20.26 0.07
CA ALA A 38 -25.79 19.29 0.17
C ALA A 38 -25.95 18.23 -0.92
N ALA A 39 -24.83 17.80 -1.51
CA ALA A 39 -24.77 16.68 -2.43
C ALA A 39 -23.39 16.02 -2.33
N ALA A 40 -23.35 14.74 -1.98
CA ALA A 40 -22.13 13.94 -1.94
C ALA A 40 -22.01 13.06 -3.20
N GLY A 41 -20.84 13.08 -3.85
CA GLY A 41 -20.53 12.15 -4.94
C GLY A 41 -21.37 12.32 -6.21
N ILE A 42 -21.53 13.55 -6.70
CA ILE A 42 -22.23 13.83 -7.97
C ILE A 42 -21.47 13.15 -9.11
N THR A 43 -21.99 12.03 -9.59
CA THR A 43 -21.52 11.33 -10.78
C THR A 43 -22.60 11.44 -11.85
N SER A 44 -22.22 11.89 -13.05
CA SER A 44 -23.15 12.03 -14.19
C SER A 44 -22.67 11.16 -15.33
N SER A 45 -23.56 10.35 -15.90
CA SER A 45 -23.30 9.58 -17.12
C SER A 45 -23.40 10.42 -18.40
N GLY A 46 -23.74 11.72 -18.28
CA GLY A 46 -23.80 12.69 -19.37
C GLY A 46 -23.30 14.07 -18.95
N THR A 47 -23.60 15.08 -19.76
CA THR A 47 -23.14 16.46 -19.52
C THR A 47 -23.88 17.11 -18.34
N ILE A 48 -23.13 17.77 -17.46
CA ILE A 48 -23.68 18.68 -16.43
C ILE A 48 -23.55 20.11 -16.94
N THR A 49 -24.66 20.83 -17.04
CA THR A 49 -24.68 22.25 -17.44
C THR A 49 -24.82 23.15 -16.20
N LEU A 50 -23.87 24.06 -16.00
CA LEU A 50 -23.90 25.06 -14.93
C LEU A 50 -24.31 26.42 -15.51
N SER A 51 -25.61 26.62 -15.70
CA SER A 51 -26.20 27.75 -16.45
C SER A 51 -25.92 29.13 -15.89
N SER A 52 -25.51 29.24 -14.62
CA SER A 52 -25.21 30.52 -13.96
C SER A 52 -23.72 30.91 -14.03
N LEU A 53 -22.85 30.08 -14.63
CA LEU A 53 -21.43 30.44 -14.82
C LEU A 53 -21.23 31.52 -15.89
N SER A 54 -22.19 31.72 -16.78
CA SER A 54 -22.11 32.67 -17.90
C SER A 54 -22.47 34.12 -17.51
N ALA A 55 -22.32 34.49 -16.24
CA ALA A 55 -22.67 35.83 -15.75
C ALA A 55 -21.59 36.91 -16.05
N MET A 56 -20.53 36.56 -16.78
CA MET A 56 -19.53 37.53 -17.24
C MET A 56 -19.56 37.58 -18.76
N ASP A 57 -19.70 38.79 -19.33
CA ASP A 57 -19.67 39.10 -20.77
C ASP A 57 -18.31 38.81 -21.46
N ALA A 58 -17.52 37.88 -20.91
CA ALA A 58 -16.25 37.44 -21.46
C ALA A 58 -16.40 36.01 -21.99
N ASN A 59 -16.02 35.81 -23.25
CA ASN A 59 -16.12 34.52 -23.94
C ASN A 59 -15.28 33.39 -23.29
N ASP A 60 -14.44 33.70 -22.30
CA ASP A 60 -13.65 32.75 -21.53
C ASP A 60 -13.92 32.93 -20.02
N VAL A 61 -14.57 31.94 -19.42
CA VAL A 61 -14.78 31.85 -17.97
C VAL A 61 -13.93 30.71 -17.43
N TYR A 62 -12.94 31.01 -16.59
CA TYR A 62 -12.20 29.98 -15.87
C TYR A 62 -12.97 29.57 -14.62
N VAL A 63 -13.12 28.26 -14.44
CA VAL A 63 -13.65 27.65 -13.22
C VAL A 63 -12.46 27.25 -12.35
N CYS A 64 -12.27 27.98 -11.25
CA CYS A 64 -11.19 27.74 -10.30
C CYS A 64 -11.70 26.91 -9.12
N ILE A 65 -10.90 25.94 -8.67
CA ILE A 65 -11.17 25.19 -7.43
C ILE A 65 -10.19 25.68 -6.37
N ASP A 66 -10.71 26.14 -5.23
CA ASP A 66 -9.89 26.29 -4.03
C ASP A 66 -9.56 24.88 -3.48
N PRO A 67 -8.29 24.45 -3.47
CA PRO A 67 -7.92 23.10 -3.04
C PRO A 67 -8.15 22.86 -1.54
N THR A 68 -8.38 23.92 -0.75
CA THR A 68 -8.63 23.83 0.70
C THR A 68 -10.12 23.66 0.99
N SER A 69 -10.96 24.45 0.33
CA SER A 69 -12.41 24.47 0.57
C SER A 69 -13.22 23.68 -0.45
N ASN A 70 -12.59 23.23 -1.54
CA ASN A 70 -13.22 22.62 -2.72
C ASN A 70 -14.32 23.48 -3.35
N VAL A 71 -14.32 24.79 -3.07
CA VAL A 71 -15.29 25.73 -3.63
C VAL A 71 -14.88 26.07 -5.06
N LEU A 72 -15.83 25.89 -5.97
CA LEU A 72 -15.75 26.33 -7.36
C LEU A 72 -16.05 27.83 -7.42
N THR A 73 -15.11 28.61 -7.96
CA THR A 73 -15.26 30.06 -8.18
C THR A 73 -14.98 30.40 -9.63
N THR A 74 -15.54 31.52 -10.10
CA THR A 74 -15.21 32.08 -11.42
C THR A 74 -14.17 33.18 -11.26
N GLY A 75 -13.14 33.18 -12.10
CA GLY A 75 -12.09 34.21 -12.08
C GLY A 75 -11.46 34.44 -13.44
N ALA A 76 -10.66 35.51 -13.56
CA ALA A 76 -9.91 35.80 -14.78
C ALA A 76 -8.70 34.87 -14.98
N THR A 77 -8.15 34.28 -13.90
CA THR A 77 -7.06 33.29 -13.92
C THR A 77 -7.14 32.39 -12.67
N CYS A 78 -6.66 31.15 -12.74
CA CYS A 78 -6.58 30.23 -11.59
C CYS A 78 -5.13 29.91 -11.16
N THR A 79 -4.17 30.79 -11.45
CA THR A 79 -2.73 30.42 -11.41
C THR A 79 -2.08 30.75 -10.06
N ALA A 80 -1.79 29.74 -9.24
CA ALA A 80 -1.01 29.91 -8.02
C ALA A 80 0.49 30.07 -8.34
N SER A 81 1.13 31.16 -7.90
CA SER A 81 2.54 31.43 -8.23
C SER A 81 3.41 31.88 -7.03
N SER A 82 2.88 31.86 -5.81
CA SER A 82 3.62 32.23 -4.60
C SER A 82 4.81 31.30 -4.37
N GLU A 83 5.94 31.86 -3.92
CA GLU A 83 7.16 31.12 -3.59
C GLU A 83 6.92 29.99 -2.59
N ARG A 84 6.00 30.15 -1.62
CA ARG A 84 5.66 29.10 -0.64
C ARG A 84 5.09 27.82 -1.26
N TYR A 85 4.64 27.86 -2.50
CA TYR A 85 4.11 26.71 -3.24
C TYR A 85 5.16 26.08 -4.18
N LYS A 86 6.41 26.58 -4.13
CA LYS A 86 7.49 26.17 -5.02
C LYS A 86 8.70 25.75 -4.19
N THR A 87 9.45 24.78 -4.69
CA THR A 87 10.75 24.37 -4.14
C THR A 87 11.79 24.42 -5.25
N ASN A 88 13.09 24.36 -4.92
CA ASN A 88 14.20 24.37 -5.87
C ASN A 88 14.18 25.56 -6.85
N VAL A 89 13.77 26.75 -6.38
CA VAL A 89 13.70 27.97 -7.21
C VAL A 89 15.11 28.40 -7.61
N LYS A 90 15.39 28.35 -8.91
CA LYS A 90 16.69 28.73 -9.50
C LYS A 90 16.45 29.71 -10.65
N ASN A 91 17.42 30.60 -10.87
CA ASN A 91 17.41 31.45 -12.07
C ASN A 91 17.46 30.58 -13.32
N ILE A 92 16.79 31.02 -14.38
CA ILE A 92 16.96 30.44 -15.72
C ILE A 92 18.35 30.86 -16.21
N THR A 93 19.30 29.93 -16.14
CA THR A 93 20.71 30.16 -16.51
C THR A 93 21.04 29.70 -17.93
N LYS A 94 20.16 28.95 -18.59
CA LYS A 94 20.33 28.52 -19.99
C LYS A 94 19.62 29.45 -20.97
N ASN A 95 20.23 29.59 -22.15
CA ASN A 95 19.95 30.54 -23.23
C ASN A 95 18.47 30.72 -23.58
N GLY A 96 17.86 31.81 -23.11
CA GLY A 96 16.50 32.19 -23.50
C GLY A 96 16.43 32.55 -24.98
N LEU A 97 17.39 33.35 -25.44
CA LEU A 97 17.45 33.83 -26.83
C LEU A 97 17.71 32.68 -27.81
N ASP A 98 18.67 31.81 -27.54
CA ASP A 98 18.94 30.63 -28.40
C ASP A 98 17.70 29.72 -28.53
N SER A 99 17.01 29.47 -27.41
CA SER A 99 15.79 28.67 -27.41
C SER A 99 14.72 29.29 -28.31
N VAL A 100 14.48 30.60 -28.16
CA VAL A 100 13.49 31.33 -28.97
C VAL A 100 13.87 31.37 -30.44
N MET A 101 15.16 31.50 -30.77
CA MET A 101 15.65 31.54 -32.15
C MET A 101 15.52 30.21 -32.89
N LYS A 102 15.44 29.08 -32.16
CA LYS A 102 15.19 27.74 -32.72
C LYS A 102 13.71 27.45 -32.95
N LEU A 103 12.81 28.20 -32.29
CA LEU A 103 11.37 28.01 -32.48
C LEU A 103 10.97 28.40 -33.90
N ARG A 104 10.08 27.61 -34.48
CA ARG A 104 9.53 27.84 -35.82
C ARG A 104 8.05 28.22 -35.71
N PRO A 105 7.69 29.51 -35.78
CA PRO A 105 6.30 29.92 -35.89
C PRO A 105 5.70 29.40 -37.21
N VAL A 106 4.48 28.86 -37.15
CA VAL A 106 3.78 28.29 -38.31
C VAL A 106 2.36 28.81 -38.42
N ASN A 107 1.85 28.84 -39.66
CA ASN A 107 0.42 28.88 -39.94
C ASN A 107 -0.04 27.48 -40.31
N PHE A 108 -1.27 27.13 -39.97
CA PHE A 108 -1.85 25.81 -40.24
C PHE A 108 -3.38 25.91 -40.38
N ASP A 109 -4.00 24.87 -40.94
CA ASP A 109 -5.46 24.72 -40.95
C ASP A 109 -5.86 23.56 -40.04
N TRP A 110 -6.90 23.75 -39.25
CA TRP A 110 -7.41 22.72 -38.35
C TRP A 110 -8.10 21.59 -39.13
N ILE A 111 -7.71 20.34 -38.86
CA ILE A 111 -8.31 19.16 -39.52
C ILE A 111 -9.84 19.08 -39.26
N TYR A 112 -10.29 19.42 -38.04
CA TYR A 112 -11.68 19.19 -37.64
C TYR A 112 -12.69 20.19 -38.25
N ASN A 113 -12.25 21.38 -38.69
CA ASN A 113 -13.17 22.40 -39.22
C ASN A 113 -12.60 23.24 -40.39
N GLY A 114 -11.36 22.98 -40.83
CA GLY A 114 -10.69 23.69 -41.91
C GLY A 114 -10.37 25.17 -41.64
N LYS A 115 -10.51 25.65 -40.39
CA LYS A 115 -10.23 27.06 -40.07
C LYS A 115 -8.72 27.29 -39.95
N PRO A 116 -8.22 28.45 -40.41
CA PRO A 116 -6.81 28.81 -40.25
C PRO A 116 -6.48 29.10 -38.79
N GLY A 117 -5.24 28.80 -38.42
CA GLY A 117 -4.64 29.06 -37.13
C GLY A 117 -3.15 29.37 -37.28
N MET A 118 -2.55 29.86 -36.20
CA MET A 118 -1.11 30.11 -36.11
C MET A 118 -0.58 29.69 -34.73
N GLY A 119 0.68 29.31 -34.68
CA GLY A 119 1.31 28.86 -33.43
C GLY A 119 2.59 28.08 -33.68
N PHE A 120 2.78 27.00 -32.91
CA PHE A 120 3.93 26.11 -32.99
C PHE A 120 3.47 24.64 -33.08
N ILE A 121 4.34 23.79 -33.64
CA ILE A 121 4.15 22.33 -33.63
C ILE A 121 4.76 21.78 -32.35
N ALA A 122 3.97 21.07 -31.55
CA ALA A 122 4.37 20.65 -30.20
C ALA A 122 5.60 19.73 -30.21
N GLU A 123 5.70 18.82 -31.17
CA GLU A 123 6.83 17.90 -31.36
C GLU A 123 8.12 18.62 -31.81
N GLU A 124 8.01 19.79 -32.44
CA GLU A 124 9.17 20.62 -32.76
C GLU A 124 9.66 21.37 -31.52
N VAL A 125 8.72 21.87 -30.71
CA VAL A 125 9.02 22.54 -29.45
C VAL A 125 9.63 21.57 -28.44
N GLU A 126 9.16 20.33 -28.37
CA GLU A 126 9.68 19.29 -27.46
C GLU A 126 11.19 19.10 -27.61
N LYS A 127 11.68 19.08 -28.86
CA LYS A 127 13.11 18.94 -29.19
C LYS A 127 13.95 20.12 -28.73
N ILE A 128 13.34 21.30 -28.56
CA ILE A 128 14.02 22.53 -28.15
C ILE A 128 13.94 22.69 -26.63
N ASN A 129 12.73 22.57 -26.07
CA ASN A 129 12.46 22.67 -24.66
C ASN A 129 11.23 21.84 -24.27
N PRO A 130 11.41 20.63 -23.69
CA PRO A 130 10.31 19.74 -23.34
C PRO A 130 9.43 20.27 -22.21
N LEU A 131 9.88 21.28 -21.44
CA LEU A 131 9.05 21.91 -20.42
C LEU A 131 7.89 22.72 -21.01
N LEU A 132 7.97 23.12 -22.29
CA LEU A 132 6.92 23.91 -22.93
C LEU A 132 5.79 23.06 -23.54
N VAL A 133 5.82 21.74 -23.33
CA VAL A 133 4.97 20.76 -24.01
C VAL A 133 4.14 19.99 -22.99
N THR A 134 2.90 19.67 -23.35
CA THR A 134 2.04 18.77 -22.57
C THR A 134 2.02 17.38 -23.19
N TYR A 135 1.86 16.35 -22.35
CA TYR A 135 1.77 14.95 -22.76
C TYR A 135 0.38 14.41 -22.41
N ASP A 136 -0.12 13.49 -23.24
CA ASP A 136 -1.32 12.72 -22.93
C ASP A 136 -1.03 11.59 -21.92
N ASN A 137 -2.07 10.82 -21.58
CA ASN A 137 -1.96 9.72 -20.60
C ASN A 137 -1.06 8.56 -21.07
N GLU A 138 -0.72 8.51 -22.36
CA GLU A 138 0.17 7.50 -22.95
C GLU A 138 1.62 8.02 -23.04
N GLY A 139 1.87 9.24 -22.55
CA GLY A 139 3.18 9.88 -22.59
C GLY A 139 3.54 10.49 -23.94
N LYS A 140 2.57 10.64 -24.85
CA LYS A 140 2.80 11.24 -26.17
C LYS A 140 2.52 12.74 -26.12
N VAL A 141 3.33 13.51 -26.85
CA VAL A 141 3.14 14.95 -27.04
C VAL A 141 1.70 15.24 -27.50
N SER A 142 1.00 16.08 -26.75
CA SER A 142 -0.41 16.39 -26.97
C SER A 142 -0.70 17.89 -27.11
N GLY A 143 0.22 18.77 -26.70
CA GLY A 143 -0.04 20.22 -26.72
C GLY A 143 1.09 21.06 -26.17
N LEU A 144 0.80 22.32 -25.86
CA LEU A 144 1.79 23.32 -25.45
C LEU A 144 1.35 24.08 -24.20
N HIS A 145 2.31 24.34 -23.30
CA HIS A 145 2.18 25.28 -22.19
C HIS A 145 2.42 26.72 -22.68
N TYR A 146 1.48 27.28 -23.44
CA TYR A 146 1.60 28.64 -24.01
C TYR A 146 1.84 29.72 -22.94
N ASP A 147 1.33 29.53 -21.74
CA ASP A 147 1.55 30.40 -20.58
C ASP A 147 3.04 30.47 -20.18
N TRP A 148 3.80 29.37 -20.36
CA TRP A 148 5.21 29.29 -19.97
C TRP A 148 6.15 29.94 -21.00
N PHE A 149 5.69 30.15 -22.24
CA PHE A 149 6.47 30.85 -23.27
C PHE A 149 6.82 32.28 -22.84
N SER A 150 5.94 32.95 -22.09
CA SER A 150 6.19 34.30 -21.56
C SER A 150 7.47 34.36 -20.72
N THR A 151 7.80 33.30 -20.00
CA THR A 151 8.98 33.21 -19.13
C THR A 151 10.26 33.10 -19.94
N ILE A 152 10.29 32.22 -20.97
CA ILE A 152 11.48 32.07 -21.83
C ILE A 152 11.69 33.30 -22.72
N LEU A 153 10.59 33.91 -23.22
CA LEU A 153 10.63 35.16 -23.98
C LEU A 153 11.19 36.31 -23.14
N THR A 154 10.80 36.41 -21.85
CA THR A 154 11.36 37.40 -20.93
C THR A 154 12.88 37.26 -20.81
N LYS A 155 13.37 36.02 -20.67
CA LYS A 155 14.81 35.76 -20.60
C LYS A 155 15.53 36.13 -21.91
N ALA A 156 14.94 35.78 -23.05
CA ALA A 156 15.47 36.16 -24.36
C ALA A 156 15.61 37.68 -24.54
N ILE A 157 14.60 38.45 -24.11
CA ILE A 157 14.61 39.91 -24.18
C ILE A 157 15.70 40.50 -23.27
N GLN A 158 15.89 39.97 -22.06
CA GLN A 158 16.97 40.41 -21.17
C GLN A 158 18.36 40.17 -21.76
N GLU A 159 18.55 39.01 -22.40
CA GLU A 159 19.79 38.68 -23.12
C GLU A 159 20.01 39.62 -24.31
N GLN A 160 18.97 39.87 -25.11
CA GLN A 160 19.02 40.79 -26.25
C GLN A 160 19.31 42.24 -25.81
N GLN A 161 18.70 42.70 -24.71
CA GLN A 161 18.92 44.05 -24.17
C GLN A 161 20.38 44.25 -23.77
N THR A 162 21.02 43.21 -23.22
CA THR A 162 22.44 43.23 -22.87
C THR A 162 23.30 43.42 -24.12
N GLN A 163 23.00 42.71 -25.22
CA GLN A 163 23.70 42.85 -26.50
C GLN A 163 23.52 44.26 -27.09
N ILE A 164 22.29 44.80 -27.07
CA ILE A 164 21.98 46.15 -27.56
C ILE A 164 22.76 47.21 -26.78
N SER A 165 22.83 47.11 -25.46
CA SER A 165 23.57 48.05 -24.61
C SER A 165 25.07 48.09 -24.94
N VAL A 166 25.68 46.94 -25.24
CA VAL A 166 27.07 46.87 -25.69
C VAL A 166 27.26 47.57 -27.04
N VAL A 167 26.41 47.26 -28.02
CA VAL A 167 26.47 47.88 -29.37
C VAL A 167 26.28 49.40 -29.29
N SER A 168 25.30 49.87 -28.53
CA SER A 168 25.01 51.30 -28.36
C SER A 168 26.17 52.06 -27.71
N THR A 169 26.84 51.44 -26.71
CA THR A 169 28.03 52.04 -26.08
C THR A 169 29.16 52.21 -27.09
N ASN A 170 29.43 51.18 -27.91
CA ASN A 170 30.45 51.26 -28.95
C ASN A 170 30.13 52.33 -30.00
N GLN A 171 28.87 52.43 -30.43
CA GLN A 171 28.43 53.48 -31.36
C GLN A 171 28.64 54.88 -30.79
N LYS A 172 28.38 55.09 -29.49
CA LYS A 172 28.61 56.38 -28.83
C LYS A 172 30.10 56.75 -28.81
N ILE A 173 30.98 55.82 -28.48
CA ILE A 173 32.44 56.04 -28.49
C ILE A 173 32.90 56.47 -29.90
N ILE A 174 32.42 55.76 -30.93
CA ILE A 174 32.75 56.09 -32.32
C ILE A 174 32.22 57.48 -32.70
N ALA A 175 30.98 57.81 -32.34
CA ALA A 175 30.39 59.12 -32.60
C ALA A 175 31.16 60.25 -31.89
N ASP A 176 31.54 60.05 -30.63
CA ASP A 176 32.35 61.00 -29.86
C ASP A 176 33.72 61.22 -30.53
N ASP A 177 34.37 60.16 -31.01
CA ASP A 177 35.66 60.25 -31.70
C ASP A 177 35.56 60.93 -33.07
N ILE A 178 34.49 60.70 -33.82
CA ILE A 178 34.21 61.41 -35.08
C ILE A 178 33.89 62.89 -34.83
N SER A 179 33.16 63.23 -33.76
CA SER A 179 32.80 64.61 -33.45
C SER A 179 33.99 65.52 -33.12
N LYS A 180 35.10 64.93 -32.63
CA LYS A 180 36.38 65.63 -32.37
C LYS A 180 37.14 65.96 -33.65
N LEU A 181 36.73 65.41 -34.80
CA LEU A 181 37.32 65.65 -36.10
C LEU A 181 36.87 67.01 -36.66
N ASP A 182 37.27 68.10 -35.99
CA ASP A 182 37.04 69.47 -36.50
C ASP A 182 38.07 69.77 -37.61
N LEU A 183 37.68 69.43 -38.84
CA LEU A 183 38.43 69.62 -40.10
C LEU A 183 37.92 70.87 -40.82
N LYS A 184 38.42 72.03 -40.39
CA LYS A 184 38.17 73.30 -41.09
C LYS A 184 39.49 73.94 -41.48
N THR A 185 39.62 74.31 -42.75
CA THR A 185 40.62 75.30 -43.17
C THR A 185 40.17 76.67 -42.70
N ASN A 186 41.09 77.46 -42.12
CA ASN A 186 40.77 78.81 -41.65
C ASN A 186 40.27 79.66 -42.83
N VAL A 187 39.26 80.51 -42.61
CA VAL A 187 38.60 81.28 -43.68
C VAL A 187 39.51 82.42 -44.18
N ASP A 188 40.51 82.79 -43.37
CA ASP A 188 41.46 83.89 -43.62
C ASP A 188 42.85 83.41 -44.09
N ILE A 189 42.94 82.32 -44.86
CA ILE A 189 44.21 81.83 -45.41
C ILE A 189 44.60 82.67 -46.63
N ASN A 190 45.75 83.36 -46.54
CA ASN A 190 46.19 84.31 -47.57
C ASN A 190 47.49 83.86 -48.26
N THR A 191 48.17 82.83 -47.74
CA THR A 191 49.42 82.30 -48.29
C THR A 191 49.41 80.78 -48.42
N LEU A 192 50.22 80.25 -49.35
CA LEU A 192 50.41 78.80 -49.53
C LEU A 192 51.01 78.13 -48.27
N ALA A 193 51.85 78.84 -47.52
CA ALA A 193 52.45 78.30 -46.29
C ALA A 193 51.43 78.13 -45.16
N GLU A 194 50.48 79.07 -45.03
CA GLU A 194 49.36 78.96 -44.08
C GLU A 194 48.40 77.83 -44.47
N LEU A 195 48.14 77.65 -45.78
CA LEU A 195 47.35 76.53 -46.28
C LEU A 195 48.01 75.19 -45.95
N GLN A 196 49.30 75.05 -46.23
CA GLN A 196 50.06 73.84 -45.92
C GLN A 196 49.99 73.51 -44.42
N THR A 197 50.19 74.51 -43.57
CA THR A 197 50.11 74.34 -42.10
C THR A 197 48.72 73.90 -41.64
N SER A 198 47.66 74.43 -42.25
CA SER A 198 46.28 74.03 -41.95
C SER A 198 45.98 72.59 -42.37
N ILE A 199 46.47 72.19 -43.55
CA ILE A 199 46.36 70.82 -44.07
C ILE A 199 47.13 69.84 -43.18
N ASP A 200 48.37 70.16 -42.79
CA ASP A 200 49.20 69.30 -41.95
C ASP A 200 48.56 69.06 -40.56
N LYS A 201 47.97 70.09 -39.95
CA LYS A 201 47.23 69.95 -38.69
C LYS A 201 46.00 69.04 -38.83
N GLN A 202 45.30 69.12 -39.97
CA GLN A 202 44.15 68.26 -40.26
C GLN A 202 44.59 66.81 -40.48
N PHE A 203 45.65 66.57 -41.24
CA PHE A 203 46.24 65.23 -41.39
C PHE A 203 46.68 64.63 -40.06
N LEU A 204 47.27 65.43 -39.17
CA LEU A 204 47.66 64.97 -37.83
C LEU A 204 46.45 64.57 -36.98
N LYS A 205 45.35 65.34 -37.01
CA LYS A 205 44.09 64.96 -36.34
C LYS A 205 43.52 63.65 -36.92
N ILE A 206 43.46 63.53 -38.25
CA ILE A 206 42.98 62.32 -38.93
C ILE A 206 43.80 61.10 -38.52
N SER A 207 45.13 61.20 -38.57
CA SER A 207 46.04 60.10 -38.20
C SER A 207 45.88 59.68 -36.74
N ASN A 208 45.73 60.63 -35.80
CA ASN A 208 45.50 60.32 -34.40
C ASN A 208 44.17 59.60 -34.16
N THR A 209 43.10 60.01 -34.85
CA THR A 209 41.79 59.35 -34.76
C THR A 209 41.82 57.96 -35.41
N GLU A 210 42.47 57.80 -36.56
CA GLU A 210 42.68 56.49 -37.20
C GLU A 210 43.38 55.51 -36.26
N ASN A 211 44.43 55.97 -35.57
CA ASN A 211 45.15 55.17 -34.58
C ASN A 211 44.27 54.78 -33.39
N ALA A 212 43.44 55.69 -32.88
CA ALA A 212 42.50 55.40 -31.79
C ALA A 212 41.44 54.38 -32.21
N LEU A 213 40.87 54.55 -33.40
CA LEU A 213 39.87 53.64 -33.96
C LEU A 213 40.46 52.23 -34.21
N SER A 214 41.68 52.17 -34.74
CA SER A 214 42.42 50.91 -34.96
C SER A 214 42.70 50.18 -33.65
N LYS A 215 43.03 50.91 -32.58
CA LYS A 215 43.19 50.33 -31.24
C LYS A 215 41.88 49.76 -30.68
N ASN A 216 40.78 50.50 -30.84
CA ASN A 216 39.46 50.04 -30.41
C ASN A 216 39.00 48.80 -31.19
N LEU A 217 39.29 48.76 -32.49
CA LEU A 217 39.02 47.59 -33.34
C LEU A 217 39.80 46.37 -32.86
N LYS A 218 41.11 46.50 -32.60
CA LYS A 218 41.93 45.41 -32.04
C LYS A 218 41.42 44.92 -30.69
N ASN A 219 41.05 45.82 -29.78
CA ASN A 219 40.48 45.44 -28.49
C ASN A 219 39.17 44.64 -28.68
N THR A 220 38.35 45.03 -29.65
CA THR A 220 37.11 44.33 -29.99
C THR A 220 37.38 42.95 -30.58
N GLU A 221 38.33 42.84 -31.50
CA GLU A 221 38.79 41.55 -32.05
C GLU A 221 39.36 40.64 -30.96
N GLU A 222 40.12 41.17 -30.01
CA GLU A 222 40.68 40.41 -28.89
C GLU A 222 39.59 39.93 -27.94
N GLN A 223 38.60 40.78 -27.65
CA GLN A 223 37.42 40.42 -26.86
C GLN A 223 36.61 39.32 -27.58
N LEU A 224 36.43 39.45 -28.90
CA LEU A 224 35.74 38.46 -29.72
C LEU A 224 36.48 37.13 -29.71
N ASN A 225 37.80 37.12 -29.89
CA ASN A 225 38.61 35.91 -29.85
C ASN A 225 38.56 35.23 -28.48
N LYS A 226 38.60 36.00 -27.37
CA LYS A 226 38.41 35.45 -26.02
C LYS A 226 37.04 34.79 -25.88
N ASN A 227 35.98 35.43 -26.38
CA ASN A 227 34.63 34.88 -26.34
C ASN A 227 34.46 33.62 -27.20
N VAL A 228 35.13 33.55 -28.35
CA VAL A 228 35.13 32.36 -29.22
C VAL A 228 35.86 31.20 -28.53
N LEU A 229 36.99 31.47 -27.89
CA LEU A 229 37.75 30.47 -27.14
C LEU A 229 36.97 29.93 -25.94
N THR A 230 36.27 30.79 -25.19
CA THR A 230 35.39 30.33 -24.11
C THR A 230 34.18 29.57 -24.62
N LEU A 231 33.64 29.92 -25.80
CA LEU A 231 32.57 29.13 -26.43
C LEU A 231 33.05 27.72 -26.76
N ALA A 232 34.23 27.58 -27.36
CA ALA A 232 34.80 26.28 -27.71
C ALA A 232 35.05 25.40 -26.47
N ASP A 233 35.59 25.98 -25.38
CA ASP A 233 35.75 25.27 -24.10
C ASP A 233 34.41 24.81 -23.52
N LEU A 234 33.37 25.67 -23.60
CA LEU A 234 32.04 25.30 -23.15
C LEU A 234 31.41 24.20 -24.01
N GLU A 235 31.58 24.25 -25.33
CA GLU A 235 31.11 23.19 -26.25
C GLU A 235 31.79 21.86 -25.94
N GLU A 236 33.10 21.85 -25.69
CA GLU A 236 33.84 20.65 -25.29
C GLU A 236 33.35 20.10 -23.95
N ARG A 237 33.14 20.97 -22.95
CA ARG A 237 32.61 20.57 -21.64
C ARG A 237 31.19 20.02 -21.73
N VAL A 238 30.34 20.58 -22.58
CA VAL A 238 28.99 20.05 -22.84
C VAL A 238 29.08 18.65 -23.44
N ALA A 239 29.93 18.44 -24.45
CA ALA A 239 30.11 17.12 -25.06
C ALA A 239 30.62 16.06 -24.04
N ILE A 240 31.52 16.44 -23.14
CA ILE A 240 31.99 15.57 -22.05
C ILE A 240 30.83 15.22 -21.11
N LEU A 241 30.06 16.21 -20.67
CA LEU A 241 28.92 16.01 -19.77
C LEU A 241 27.83 15.14 -20.40
N GLU A 242 27.56 15.31 -21.70
CA GLU A 242 26.62 14.46 -22.43
C GLU A 242 27.08 12.99 -22.46
N LYS A 243 28.38 12.76 -22.66
CA LYS A 243 28.98 11.43 -22.65
C LYS A 243 28.93 10.80 -21.24
N GLU A 244 29.25 11.56 -20.20
CA GLU A 244 29.16 11.10 -18.81
C GLU A 244 27.72 10.75 -18.44
N ASN A 245 26.75 11.59 -18.82
CA ASN A 245 25.34 11.35 -18.55
C ASN A 245 24.83 10.08 -19.26
N SER A 246 25.24 9.87 -20.51
CA SER A 246 24.93 8.64 -21.26
C SER A 246 25.51 7.39 -20.58
N SER A 247 26.77 7.46 -20.10
CA SER A 247 27.40 6.37 -19.36
C SER A 247 26.68 6.09 -18.03
N ASN A 248 26.36 7.12 -17.26
CA ASN A 248 25.66 6.96 -15.98
C ASN A 248 24.28 6.33 -16.15
N ASN A 249 23.53 6.72 -17.18
CA ASN A 249 22.24 6.10 -17.50
C ASN A 249 22.40 4.61 -17.82
N SER A 250 23.42 4.22 -18.60
CA SER A 250 23.66 2.80 -18.88
C SER A 250 24.01 1.99 -17.62
N SER A 251 24.82 2.56 -16.71
CA SER A 251 25.15 1.92 -15.44
C SER A 251 23.93 1.78 -14.53
N LEU A 252 23.06 2.79 -14.49
CA LEU A 252 21.82 2.75 -13.70
C LEU A 252 20.89 1.65 -14.21
N LEU A 253 20.73 1.55 -15.54
CA LEU A 253 19.92 0.51 -16.18
C LEU A 253 20.43 -0.89 -15.81
N SER A 254 21.75 -1.11 -15.88
CA SER A 254 22.34 -2.40 -15.49
C SER A 254 22.15 -2.74 -14.01
N ALA A 255 22.19 -1.73 -13.13
CA ALA A 255 21.96 -1.93 -11.70
C ALA A 255 20.48 -2.24 -11.40
N GLU A 256 19.55 -1.64 -12.12
CA GLU A 256 18.11 -1.96 -12.03
C GLU A 256 17.82 -3.39 -12.52
N GLU A 257 18.43 -3.81 -13.62
CA GLU A 257 18.33 -5.18 -14.14
C GLU A 257 18.90 -6.21 -13.14
N ASP A 258 20.06 -5.94 -12.53
CA ASP A 258 20.64 -6.80 -11.50
C ASP A 258 19.76 -6.92 -10.26
N ASN A 259 19.11 -5.81 -9.84
CA ASN A 259 18.25 -5.79 -8.68
C ASN A 259 16.95 -6.60 -8.90
N LEU A 260 16.34 -6.47 -10.08
CA LEU A 260 15.23 -7.32 -10.52
C LEU A 260 15.61 -8.80 -10.50
N GLY A 261 16.80 -9.14 -11.01
CA GLY A 261 17.31 -10.51 -10.97
C GLY A 261 17.56 -11.03 -9.55
N LEU A 262 17.89 -10.16 -8.60
CA LEU A 262 18.07 -10.51 -7.18
C LEU A 262 16.74 -10.78 -6.49
N GLU A 263 15.71 -9.96 -6.76
CA GLU A 263 14.35 -10.17 -6.26
C GLU A 263 13.77 -11.50 -6.73
N GLU A 264 13.90 -11.83 -8.03
CA GLU A 264 13.47 -13.13 -8.55
C GLU A 264 14.20 -14.30 -7.87
N LYS A 265 15.52 -14.20 -7.68
CA LYS A 265 16.31 -15.24 -7.00
C LYS A 265 15.91 -15.39 -5.54
N LEU A 266 15.64 -14.30 -4.83
CA LEU A 266 15.20 -14.33 -3.44
C LEU A 266 13.81 -14.97 -3.33
N GLN A 267 12.91 -14.61 -4.24
CA GLN A 267 11.57 -15.20 -4.30
C GLN A 267 11.65 -16.71 -4.59
N LEU A 268 12.51 -17.12 -5.53
CA LEU A 268 12.77 -18.54 -5.81
C LEU A 268 13.33 -19.27 -4.59
N GLN A 269 14.26 -18.68 -3.85
CA GLN A 269 14.79 -19.26 -2.62
C GLN A 269 13.70 -19.40 -1.54
N ILE A 270 12.85 -18.39 -1.37
CA ILE A 270 11.69 -18.44 -0.46
C ILE A 270 10.75 -19.59 -0.85
N ASP A 271 10.46 -19.75 -2.13
CA ASP A 271 9.55 -20.80 -2.60
C ASP A 271 10.17 -22.21 -2.51
N ILE A 272 11.48 -22.33 -2.73
CA ILE A 272 12.24 -23.56 -2.44
C ILE A 272 12.16 -23.89 -0.95
N ILE A 273 12.39 -22.92 -0.05
CA ILE A 273 12.32 -23.13 1.40
C ILE A 273 10.92 -23.58 1.83
N LYS A 274 9.86 -22.94 1.32
CA LYS A 274 8.47 -23.37 1.56
C LYS A 274 8.24 -24.81 1.11
N THR A 275 8.75 -25.17 -0.07
CA THR A 275 8.61 -26.51 -0.65
C THR A 275 9.37 -27.58 0.16
N VAL A 276 10.64 -27.32 0.49
CA VAL A 276 11.51 -28.25 1.23
C VAL A 276 11.00 -28.47 2.65
N LEU A 277 10.51 -27.42 3.31
CA LEU A 277 9.99 -27.51 4.67
C LEU A 277 8.52 -27.94 4.75
N GLY A 278 7.83 -28.06 3.60
CA GLY A 278 6.41 -28.46 3.56
C GLY A 278 5.48 -27.51 4.32
N ILE A 279 5.87 -26.23 4.43
CA ILE A 279 5.13 -25.23 5.21
C ILE A 279 4.03 -24.66 4.31
N ASP A 280 2.82 -25.20 4.46
CA ASP A 280 1.61 -24.43 4.18
C ASP A 280 1.31 -23.59 5.43
N VAL A 281 1.37 -22.26 5.30
CA VAL A 281 1.10 -21.33 6.42
C VAL A 281 -0.31 -21.48 6.99
N ASN A 282 -1.21 -22.19 6.30
CA ASN A 282 -2.55 -22.51 6.78
C ASN A 282 -2.69 -23.94 7.34
N ASN A 283 -1.68 -24.80 7.17
CA ASN A 283 -1.69 -26.19 7.63
C ASN A 283 -0.25 -26.68 7.90
N ILE A 284 0.23 -26.45 9.12
CA ILE A 284 1.57 -26.88 9.54
C ILE A 284 1.56 -28.38 9.83
N LYS A 285 2.17 -29.19 8.96
CA LYS A 285 2.39 -30.62 9.18
C LYS A 285 3.85 -30.89 9.55
N ILE A 286 4.14 -31.10 10.83
CA ILE A 286 5.49 -31.42 11.30
C ILE A 286 5.71 -32.93 11.11
N LEU A 287 6.58 -33.29 10.17
CA LEU A 287 6.90 -34.68 9.82
C LEU A 287 7.97 -35.32 10.73
N GLY A 288 8.43 -34.62 11.77
CA GLY A 288 9.48 -35.06 12.70
C GLY A 288 9.09 -34.92 14.18
N THR A 289 10.03 -35.27 15.07
CA THR A 289 9.84 -35.19 16.53
C THR A 289 9.98 -33.75 17.02
N ILE A 290 9.02 -33.26 17.81
CA ILE A 290 9.12 -31.98 18.52
C ILE A 290 9.70 -32.25 19.91
N SER A 291 10.90 -31.73 20.20
CA SER A 291 11.46 -31.68 21.55
C SER A 291 11.39 -30.25 22.08
N ALA A 292 10.49 -29.99 23.01
CA ALA A 292 10.34 -28.70 23.67
C ALA A 292 10.09 -28.90 25.17
N ASN A 293 10.57 -27.97 25.99
CA ASN A 293 10.35 -28.00 27.45
C ASN A 293 8.87 -27.82 27.84
N GLN A 294 8.07 -27.17 26.99
CA GLN A 294 6.64 -26.99 27.18
C GLN A 294 5.94 -26.90 25.82
N ILE A 295 4.82 -27.61 25.66
CA ILE A 295 3.94 -27.52 24.49
C ILE A 295 2.54 -27.14 24.99
N ALA A 296 2.10 -25.91 24.68
CA ALA A 296 0.75 -25.44 25.00
C ALA A 296 -0.19 -25.76 23.84
N LEU A 297 -1.08 -26.74 24.02
CA LEU A 297 -1.96 -27.25 22.95
C LEU A 297 -3.30 -26.49 22.82
N GLY A 298 -3.63 -25.57 23.72
CA GLY A 298 -4.90 -24.83 23.69
C GLY A 298 -6.12 -25.76 23.72
N SER A 299 -7.18 -25.40 22.99
CA SER A 299 -8.48 -26.11 22.90
C SER A 299 -8.50 -27.20 21.83
N ASN A 300 -7.37 -27.84 21.51
CA ASN A 300 -7.28 -28.77 20.38
C ASN A 300 -7.60 -30.22 20.79
N GLU A 301 -8.30 -30.93 19.90
CA GLU A 301 -8.66 -32.35 20.03
C GLU A 301 -7.63 -33.21 19.29
N ILE A 302 -7.00 -34.17 19.98
CA ILE A 302 -6.04 -35.11 19.39
C ILE A 302 -6.82 -36.36 18.95
N SER A 303 -7.11 -36.46 17.66
CA SER A 303 -8.05 -37.47 17.15
C SER A 303 -7.41 -38.81 16.74
N ALA A 304 -6.08 -38.94 16.74
CA ALA A 304 -5.39 -40.21 16.52
C ALA A 304 -3.90 -40.16 16.92
N GLY A 305 -3.56 -40.57 18.14
CA GLY A 305 -2.18 -40.74 18.56
C GLY A 305 -2.05 -41.57 19.83
N ASN A 306 -1.05 -42.44 19.89
CA ASN A 306 -0.66 -43.13 21.13
C ASN A 306 0.06 -42.15 22.05
N PHE A 307 -0.37 -42.03 23.30
CA PHE A 307 0.39 -41.37 24.36
C PHE A 307 1.31 -42.41 25.03
N SER A 308 2.63 -42.22 24.97
CA SER A 308 3.61 -43.08 25.66
C SER A 308 4.64 -42.24 26.41
N GLY A 309 4.84 -42.51 27.70
CA GLY A 309 5.79 -41.81 28.59
C GLY A 309 5.49 -42.05 30.07
N ASP A 310 6.40 -41.63 30.95
CA ASP A 310 6.14 -41.53 32.40
C ASP A 310 5.42 -40.20 32.66
N TRP A 311 4.18 -40.28 33.15
CA TRP A 311 3.34 -39.10 33.39
C TRP A 311 3.08 -38.94 34.88
N ASP A 312 3.48 -37.79 35.44
CA ASP A 312 3.12 -37.38 36.81
C ASP A 312 2.03 -36.31 36.75
N PHE A 313 0.79 -36.70 37.05
CA PHE A 313 -0.34 -35.79 37.15
C PHE A 313 -0.45 -35.25 38.59
N ASN A 314 0.36 -34.24 38.92
CA ASN A 314 0.31 -33.56 40.24
C ASN A 314 -1.02 -32.80 40.45
N GLY A 315 -2.06 -33.52 40.88
CA GLY A 315 -3.38 -32.99 41.26
C GLY A 315 -4.40 -32.86 40.12
N GLY A 316 -4.12 -33.40 38.93
CA GLY A 316 -5.03 -33.38 37.77
C GLY A 316 -5.86 -34.66 37.62
N ASN A 317 -7.08 -34.53 37.07
CA ASN A 317 -7.92 -35.68 36.70
C ASN A 317 -7.74 -36.02 35.22
N LEU A 318 -7.69 -37.32 34.91
CA LEU A 318 -7.91 -37.83 33.55
C LEU A 318 -9.41 -38.07 33.34
N LEU A 319 -10.03 -37.34 32.41
CA LEU A 319 -11.42 -37.53 32.01
C LEU A 319 -11.45 -38.14 30.60
N GLY A 320 -11.60 -39.46 30.53
CA GLY A 320 -11.80 -40.18 29.27
C GLY A 320 -13.28 -40.39 28.97
N ILE A 321 -13.70 -40.16 27.72
CA ILE A 321 -15.01 -40.55 27.21
C ILE A 321 -14.85 -41.94 26.59
N GLY A 322 -15.09 -43.01 27.36
CA GLY A 322 -15.03 -44.39 26.84
C GLY A 322 -14.23 -45.37 27.70
N THR A 323 -13.51 -46.29 27.04
CA THR A 323 -12.79 -47.40 27.68
C THR A 323 -11.36 -47.00 28.06
N PHE A 324 -10.97 -47.32 29.30
CA PHE A 324 -9.59 -47.21 29.75
C PHE A 324 -8.99 -48.63 29.79
N THR A 325 -7.91 -48.86 29.04
CA THR A 325 -7.17 -50.13 29.04
C THR A 325 -5.79 -49.88 29.63
N ALA A 326 -5.44 -50.61 30.69
CA ALA A 326 -4.10 -50.60 31.29
C ALA A 326 -3.59 -52.04 31.37
N GLU A 327 -2.32 -52.24 31.06
CA GLU A 327 -1.66 -53.55 31.13
C GLU A 327 -1.33 -53.94 32.58
N GLU A 328 -1.00 -52.95 33.42
CA GLU A 328 -0.79 -53.09 34.87
C GLU A 328 -1.27 -51.82 35.59
N THR A 329 -1.80 -51.97 36.81
CA THR A 329 -2.17 -50.84 37.67
C THR A 329 -1.61 -51.02 39.08
N GLU A 330 -0.62 -50.22 39.45
CA GLU A 330 -0.20 -50.07 40.85
C GLU A 330 -0.90 -48.86 41.47
N THR A 331 -1.85 -49.09 42.37
CA THR A 331 -2.61 -48.01 43.01
C THR A 331 -2.80 -48.25 44.50
N GLY A 332 -2.68 -47.18 45.30
CA GLY A 332 -3.03 -47.19 46.72
C GLY A 332 -4.54 -47.26 46.99
N LYS A 333 -5.39 -46.89 46.01
CA LYS A 333 -6.86 -46.96 46.11
C LYS A 333 -7.52 -46.97 44.73
N LEU A 334 -8.21 -48.06 44.39
CA LEU A 334 -9.09 -48.15 43.21
C LEU A 334 -10.55 -47.93 43.64
N VAL A 335 -11.24 -46.96 43.03
CA VAL A 335 -12.69 -46.73 43.25
C VAL A 335 -13.42 -46.94 41.94
N ILE A 336 -14.23 -47.99 41.87
CA ILE A 336 -15.12 -48.28 40.73
C ILE A 336 -16.51 -47.73 41.07
N LYS A 337 -17.01 -46.79 40.28
CA LYS A 337 -18.40 -46.30 40.38
C LYS A 337 -19.22 -46.90 39.24
N ILE A 338 -20.33 -47.54 39.60
CA ILE A 338 -21.25 -48.15 38.64
C ILE A 338 -22.25 -47.07 38.22
N SER A 339 -22.23 -46.70 36.94
CA SER A 339 -23.15 -45.71 36.38
C SER A 339 -24.48 -46.33 35.92
N ASP A 340 -24.45 -47.56 35.39
CA ASP A 340 -25.65 -48.34 35.03
C ASP A 340 -25.64 -49.67 35.80
N LYS A 341 -26.68 -49.88 36.63
CA LYS A 341 -26.82 -51.12 37.42
C LYS A 341 -26.98 -52.37 36.57
N LYS A 342 -27.43 -52.27 35.32
CA LYS A 342 -27.62 -53.42 34.42
C LYS A 342 -26.35 -53.86 33.71
N GLU A 343 -25.32 -53.02 33.72
CA GLU A 343 -23.98 -53.32 33.17
C GLU A 343 -22.92 -53.38 34.27
N ALA A 344 -23.36 -53.57 35.51
CA ALA A 344 -22.47 -53.63 36.66
C ALA A 344 -21.57 -54.87 36.60
N THR A 345 -20.26 -54.66 36.69
CA THR A 345 -19.24 -55.70 36.86
C THR A 345 -18.83 -55.91 38.32
N ILE A 346 -19.32 -55.09 39.24
CA ILE A 346 -19.16 -55.24 40.69
C ILE A 346 -20.48 -54.85 41.35
N GLY A 347 -20.83 -55.45 42.48
CA GLY A 347 -22.08 -55.15 43.15
C GLY A 347 -22.27 -55.93 44.44
N SER A 348 -23.50 -55.88 44.95
CA SER A 348 -23.94 -56.69 46.08
C SER A 348 -25.23 -57.43 45.73
N GLY A 349 -25.48 -58.53 46.44
CA GLY A 349 -26.68 -59.35 46.31
C GLY A 349 -27.14 -59.86 47.67
N LYS A 350 -28.38 -60.34 47.73
CA LYS A 350 -28.97 -60.91 48.94
C LYS A 350 -29.76 -62.18 48.64
N ILE A 351 -29.60 -63.21 49.45
CA ILE A 351 -30.45 -64.41 49.42
C ILE A 351 -31.46 -64.31 50.58
N LEU A 352 -32.74 -64.13 50.25
CA LEU A 352 -33.84 -63.91 51.22
C LEU A 352 -34.19 -65.19 51.98
N VAL A 353 -34.42 -65.13 53.29
CA VAL A 353 -34.59 -66.24 54.28
C VAL A 353 -35.12 -67.59 53.74
N GLU A 354 -36.17 -67.58 52.92
CA GLU A 354 -36.83 -68.82 52.43
C GLU A 354 -36.31 -69.35 51.08
N THR A 355 -35.28 -68.73 50.51
CA THR A 355 -34.73 -69.07 49.18
C THR A 355 -33.34 -69.70 49.29
N LYS A 356 -32.97 -70.58 48.35
CA LYS A 356 -31.60 -71.15 48.29
C LYS A 356 -30.71 -70.47 47.26
N SER A 357 -31.25 -69.50 46.52
CA SER A 357 -30.53 -68.79 45.47
C SER A 357 -31.16 -67.44 45.13
N VAL A 358 -30.37 -66.56 44.54
CA VAL A 358 -30.81 -65.27 43.97
C VAL A 358 -30.25 -65.11 42.56
N VAL A 359 -31.04 -64.51 41.68
CA VAL A 359 -30.62 -64.12 40.33
C VAL A 359 -30.15 -62.66 40.35
N ILE A 360 -28.95 -62.42 39.83
CA ILE A 360 -28.35 -61.10 39.69
C ILE A 360 -28.34 -60.74 38.20
N GLU A 361 -29.05 -59.68 37.83
CA GLU A 361 -29.04 -59.16 36.46
C GLU A 361 -27.69 -58.50 36.15
N SER A 362 -27.07 -58.92 35.06
CA SER A 362 -25.85 -58.30 34.53
C SER A 362 -25.75 -58.62 33.05
N LYS A 363 -25.82 -57.59 32.20
CA LYS A 363 -25.71 -57.73 30.74
C LYS A 363 -24.30 -58.02 30.25
N VAL A 364 -23.31 -57.87 31.13
CA VAL A 364 -21.89 -58.01 30.79
C VAL A 364 -21.36 -59.42 31.09
N VAL A 365 -22.14 -60.27 31.78
CA VAL A 365 -21.75 -61.65 32.10
C VAL A 365 -21.77 -62.53 30.85
N LYS A 366 -20.75 -63.38 30.70
CA LYS A 366 -20.55 -64.41 29.68
C LYS A 366 -20.46 -65.78 30.33
N ASP A 367 -20.66 -66.84 29.56
CA ASP A 367 -20.47 -68.21 30.04
C ASP A 367 -19.04 -68.50 30.52
N THR A 368 -18.05 -67.76 30.01
CA THR A 368 -16.64 -67.78 30.43
C THR A 368 -16.30 -66.88 31.62
N SER A 369 -17.24 -66.08 32.12
CA SER A 369 -16.97 -65.12 33.21
C SER A 369 -16.52 -65.82 34.49
N ARG A 370 -15.49 -65.26 35.14
CA ARG A 370 -15.12 -65.63 36.50
C ARG A 370 -15.80 -64.67 37.48
N ILE A 371 -16.79 -65.17 38.21
CA ILE A 371 -17.53 -64.37 39.18
C ILE A 371 -17.06 -64.76 40.58
N PHE A 372 -16.49 -63.82 41.32
CA PHE A 372 -16.15 -64.05 42.72
C PHE A 372 -17.23 -63.49 43.61
N ILE A 373 -17.52 -64.23 44.67
CA ILE A 373 -18.57 -63.92 45.61
C ILE A 373 -17.94 -63.91 47.00
N THR A 374 -18.21 -62.84 47.74
CA THR A 374 -17.73 -62.67 49.11
C THR A 374 -18.93 -62.48 50.02
N PRO A 375 -19.34 -63.51 50.80
CA PRO A 375 -20.33 -63.35 51.85
C PRO A 375 -19.91 -62.25 52.83
N LYS A 376 -20.86 -61.43 53.28
CA LYS A 376 -20.62 -60.42 54.34
C LYS A 376 -20.76 -60.99 55.75
N THR A 377 -21.42 -62.14 55.87
CA THR A 377 -21.59 -62.88 57.12
C THR A 377 -20.99 -64.28 56.96
N VAL A 378 -20.65 -64.92 58.07
CA VAL A 378 -20.13 -66.29 58.06
C VAL A 378 -21.24 -67.23 57.61
N VAL A 379 -20.93 -68.11 56.65
CA VAL A 379 -21.86 -69.11 56.10
C VAL A 379 -21.23 -70.49 56.22
N SER A 380 -22.04 -71.49 56.56
CA SER A 380 -21.60 -72.87 56.75
C SER A 380 -21.26 -73.58 55.44
N ASP A 381 -22.01 -73.28 54.38
CA ASP A 381 -21.73 -73.73 53.01
C ASP A 381 -21.26 -72.55 52.13
N PRO A 382 -20.30 -72.76 51.20
CA PRO A 382 -19.85 -71.71 50.31
C PRO A 382 -20.96 -71.28 49.35
N LEU A 383 -21.04 -69.97 49.11
CA LEU A 383 -21.84 -69.43 48.01
C LEU A 383 -21.17 -69.79 46.69
N ALA A 384 -21.95 -70.31 45.74
CA ALA A 384 -21.48 -70.67 44.42
C ALA A 384 -22.35 -70.05 43.32
N VAL A 385 -21.74 -69.74 42.19
CA VAL A 385 -22.49 -69.45 40.97
C VAL A 385 -23.02 -70.76 40.43
N THR A 386 -24.34 -70.94 40.42
CA THR A 386 -24.97 -72.20 40.01
C THR A 386 -25.42 -72.19 38.56
N LYS A 387 -25.60 -71.00 37.97
CA LYS A 387 -26.01 -70.82 36.58
C LYS A 387 -25.55 -69.47 36.06
N ILE A 388 -25.11 -69.43 34.80
CA ILE A 388 -24.87 -68.20 34.06
C ILE A 388 -25.77 -68.21 32.82
N GLU A 389 -26.47 -67.10 32.59
CA GLU A 389 -27.18 -66.79 31.36
C GLU A 389 -26.48 -65.59 30.69
N GLU A 390 -25.65 -65.88 29.70
CA GLU A 390 -24.87 -64.88 28.98
C GLU A 390 -25.73 -63.68 28.53
N GLY A 391 -25.21 -62.48 28.77
CA GLY A 391 -25.85 -61.21 28.43
C GLY A 391 -27.09 -60.87 29.26
N LYS A 392 -27.43 -61.66 30.28
CA LYS A 392 -28.65 -61.51 31.07
C LYS A 392 -28.43 -61.51 32.57
N SER A 393 -27.96 -62.61 33.13
CA SER A 393 -27.89 -62.78 34.58
C SER A 393 -27.00 -63.95 35.00
N PHE A 394 -26.66 -63.99 36.29
CA PHE A 394 -26.09 -65.17 36.93
C PHE A 394 -26.83 -65.46 38.23
N THR A 395 -26.83 -66.73 38.63
CA THR A 395 -27.51 -67.20 39.84
C THR A 395 -26.48 -67.55 40.90
N VAL A 396 -26.61 -66.96 42.08
CA VAL A 396 -25.82 -67.31 43.27
C VAL A 396 -26.67 -68.19 44.16
N GLY A 397 -26.16 -69.36 44.54
CA GLY A 397 -26.86 -70.31 45.39
C GLY A 397 -25.99 -70.87 46.50
N ILE A 398 -26.67 -71.41 47.52
CA ILE A 398 -26.10 -72.16 48.63
C ILE A 398 -26.76 -73.54 48.70
N LYS A 399 -25.98 -74.58 48.99
CA LYS A 399 -26.45 -75.97 48.94
C LYS A 399 -27.36 -76.31 50.11
N ASN A 400 -26.92 -76.06 51.35
CA ASN A 400 -27.73 -76.22 52.54
C ASN A 400 -27.85 -74.87 53.25
N ARG A 401 -29.08 -74.38 53.37
CA ARG A 401 -29.39 -73.17 54.15
C ARG A 401 -30.03 -73.51 55.50
N ASP A 402 -30.37 -74.77 55.70
CA ASP A 402 -31.41 -75.09 56.66
C ASP A 402 -30.91 -74.95 58.11
N LYS A 403 -29.58 -74.90 58.37
CA LYS A 403 -28.96 -74.70 59.69
C LYS A 403 -27.59 -74.00 59.66
N ASP A 404 -27.31 -73.16 60.66
CA ASP A 404 -25.97 -72.64 60.95
C ASP A 404 -25.04 -73.72 61.56
N GLU A 405 -23.78 -73.38 61.85
CA GLU A 405 -22.79 -74.31 62.42
C GLU A 405 -23.20 -74.87 63.81
N ASP A 406 -24.14 -74.20 64.48
CA ASP A 406 -24.69 -74.57 65.80
C ASP A 406 -26.04 -75.32 65.69
N GLY A 407 -26.55 -75.58 64.48
CA GLY A 407 -27.78 -76.32 64.24
C GLY A 407 -29.08 -75.50 64.36
N LYS A 408 -29.00 -74.17 64.42
CA LYS A 408 -30.13 -73.23 64.45
C LYS A 408 -30.61 -72.89 63.04
N GLU A 409 -31.91 -72.69 62.86
CA GLU A 409 -32.48 -72.21 61.59
C GLU A 409 -31.94 -70.81 61.26
N ILE A 410 -31.50 -70.63 60.00
CA ILE A 410 -30.94 -69.35 59.53
C ILE A 410 -32.09 -68.39 59.26
N GLU A 411 -32.41 -67.51 60.21
CA GLU A 411 -33.48 -66.50 60.11
C GLU A 411 -33.05 -65.20 59.41
N GLU A 412 -31.78 -65.10 59.00
CA GLU A 412 -31.21 -63.88 58.41
C GLU A 412 -30.97 -63.98 56.89
N GLU A 413 -31.04 -62.83 56.21
CA GLU A 413 -30.66 -62.71 54.80
C GLU A 413 -29.14 -62.85 54.65
N ILE A 414 -28.70 -63.63 53.67
CA ILE A 414 -27.27 -63.72 53.35
C ILE A 414 -26.94 -62.60 52.36
N GLU A 415 -26.25 -61.57 52.84
CA GLU A 415 -25.67 -60.55 51.97
C GLU A 415 -24.30 -60.98 51.45
N PHE A 416 -24.02 -60.66 50.19
CA PHE A 416 -22.71 -60.88 49.60
C PHE A 416 -22.35 -59.75 48.64
N ASN A 417 -21.05 -59.55 48.45
CA ASN A 417 -20.52 -58.74 47.35
C ASN A 417 -20.10 -59.67 46.23
N TRP A 418 -20.14 -59.16 45.00
CA TRP A 418 -19.70 -59.90 43.84
C TRP A 418 -18.96 -58.99 42.87
N TRP A 419 -18.07 -59.56 42.09
CA TRP A 419 -17.47 -58.91 40.93
C TRP A 419 -17.21 -59.94 39.82
N ILE A 420 -17.26 -59.46 38.58
CA ILE A 420 -17.12 -60.24 37.36
C ILE A 420 -15.76 -59.90 36.77
N VAL A 421 -14.95 -60.93 36.54
CA VAL A 421 -13.69 -60.83 35.81
C VAL A 421 -13.85 -61.60 34.52
N GLU A 422 -13.75 -60.89 33.40
CA GLU A 422 -13.71 -61.49 32.08
C GLU A 422 -12.28 -61.90 31.74
N GLU A 423 -12.10 -63.13 31.28
CA GLU A 423 -10.86 -63.53 30.61
C GLU A 423 -10.91 -62.99 29.18
N LYS A 424 -9.90 -62.22 28.78
CA LYS A 424 -9.87 -61.52 27.49
C LYS A 424 -9.08 -62.30 26.45
#